data_AF-A0A1F8B749-F1
#
_entry.id   AF-A0A1F8B749-F1
#
_cell.length_a   1.000
_cell.length_b   1.000
_cell.length_c   1.000
_cell.angle_alpha   90.00
_cell.angle_beta   90.00
_cell.angle_gamma   90.00
#
_symmetry.space_group_name_H-M   'P 1'
#
loop_
_entity.id
_entity.type
_entity.pdbx_description
1 polymer ?
#
loop_
_entity_poly.entity_id
_entity_poly.type
_entity_poly.pdbx_seq_one_letter_code
_entity_poly.pdbx_strand_id
1 'polypeptide(L)'
;MDIVQQSSASTPPSKRDFSKLLSIIISVVALIIIISLSFFFLQKNKDLTSEIEGKTKEVENLMSKNNELEKELIFYKTGDLAKELEIVNLKLQKSDENLQAIKNTLSKTESELDNLQTEVGKVPGVTNILSLMSETASKQPPQCYSESDKQKIDSELKSFGDKTWQDLWRVFIDNTTSSNCSYTPDLLYKTLDYGYNKIVEATE
;
A
#
# COMPACT_ATOMS: atom_id res chain seq x y z
N MET A 1 -126.28 -41.41 68.24
CA MET A 1 -125.71 -40.72 69.41
C MET A 1 -124.52 -39.92 68.94
N ASP A 2 -124.57 -38.66 69.32
CA ASP A 2 -123.48 -37.71 69.51
C ASP A 2 -122.71 -37.06 68.34
N ILE A 3 -122.93 -35.75 68.37
CA ILE A 3 -122.22 -34.58 67.83
C ILE A 3 -120.79 -34.52 68.43
N VAL A 4 -119.81 -33.89 67.75
CA VAL A 4 -118.95 -32.80 68.29
C VAL A 4 -118.01 -32.24 67.21
N GLN A 5 -118.36 -31.02 66.78
CA GLN A 5 -117.58 -29.76 66.75
C GLN A 5 -116.03 -29.67 66.69
N GLN A 6 -115.61 -28.79 65.76
CA GLN A 6 -114.65 -27.66 65.85
C GLN A 6 -113.13 -27.87 66.05
N SER A 7 -112.33 -27.25 65.17
CA SER A 7 -111.53 -26.03 65.45
C SER A 7 -110.61 -25.64 64.27
N SER A 8 -110.41 -24.33 64.12
CA SER A 8 -109.77 -23.58 63.02
C SER A 8 -108.30 -23.18 63.32
N ALA A 9 -107.44 -23.11 62.29
CA ALA A 9 -106.19 -22.33 62.30
C ALA A 9 -105.65 -22.00 60.88
N SER A 10 -104.90 -20.91 60.75
CA SER A 10 -104.54 -20.15 59.53
C SER A 10 -103.07 -20.27 59.04
N THR A 11 -102.83 -19.88 57.76
CA THR A 11 -101.56 -19.58 56.98
C THR A 11 -100.63 -20.73 56.52
N PRO A 12 -99.82 -20.64 55.41
CA PRO A 12 -99.31 -19.48 54.59
C PRO A 12 -99.33 -19.66 53.01
N PRO A 13 -98.86 -18.68 52.18
CA PRO A 13 -99.04 -18.71 50.71
C PRO A 13 -98.08 -19.65 49.94
N SER A 14 -98.61 -20.21 48.83
CA SER A 14 -98.08 -21.38 48.11
C SER A 14 -96.93 -21.09 47.13
N LYS A 15 -95.88 -21.92 47.19
CA LYS A 15 -94.59 -21.87 46.46
C LYS A 15 -94.66 -22.11 44.93
N ARG A 16 -95.85 -22.20 44.31
CA ARG A 16 -95.99 -22.73 42.94
C ARG A 16 -95.78 -21.73 41.78
N ASP A 17 -95.95 -20.43 41.99
CA ASP A 17 -95.89 -19.46 40.87
C ASP A 17 -94.53 -18.78 40.66
N PHE A 18 -93.69 -18.65 41.70
CA PHE A 18 -92.34 -18.06 41.59
C PHE A 18 -91.37 -18.93 40.77
N SER A 19 -91.56 -20.24 40.78
CA SER A 19 -90.67 -21.20 40.10
C SER A 19 -90.72 -21.10 38.57
N LYS A 20 -91.86 -20.71 37.99
CA LYS A 20 -92.01 -20.63 36.52
C LYS A 20 -91.39 -19.36 35.95
N LEU A 21 -91.64 -18.22 36.59
CA LEU A 21 -91.05 -16.92 36.21
C LEU A 21 -89.51 -16.92 36.34
N LEU A 22 -88.97 -17.53 37.40
CA LEU A 22 -87.52 -17.64 37.59
C LEU A 22 -86.86 -18.47 36.47
N SER A 23 -87.50 -19.55 36.01
CA SER A 23 -86.95 -20.38 34.93
C SER A 23 -86.90 -19.66 33.58
N ILE A 24 -87.90 -18.83 33.27
CA ILE A 24 -87.95 -18.06 32.03
C ILE A 24 -86.86 -16.98 32.03
N ILE A 25 -86.68 -16.29 33.16
CA ILE A 25 -85.64 -15.25 33.30
C ILE A 25 -84.25 -15.88 33.16
N ILE A 26 -83.99 -17.02 33.80
CA ILE A 26 -82.69 -17.72 33.69
C ILE A 26 -82.44 -18.16 32.23
N SER A 27 -83.45 -18.66 31.53
CA SER A 27 -83.33 -19.07 30.12
C SER A 27 -83.02 -17.90 29.19
N VAL A 28 -83.64 -16.74 29.42
CA VAL A 28 -83.41 -15.52 28.61
C VAL A 28 -82.01 -14.96 28.89
N VAL A 29 -81.59 -14.92 30.15
CA VAL A 29 -80.25 -14.46 30.54
C VAL A 29 -79.18 -15.40 29.97
N ALA A 30 -79.39 -16.71 29.99
CA ALA A 30 -78.47 -17.67 29.39
C ALA A 30 -78.33 -17.49 27.87
N LEU A 31 -79.44 -17.25 27.15
CA LEU A 31 -79.40 -16.96 25.71
C LEU A 31 -78.64 -15.66 25.38
N ILE A 32 -78.83 -14.61 26.18
CA ILE A 32 -78.12 -13.33 25.99
C ILE A 32 -76.62 -13.52 26.23
N ILE A 33 -76.23 -14.32 27.23
CA ILE A 33 -74.82 -14.64 27.51
C ILE A 33 -74.22 -15.45 26.35
N ILE A 34 -74.94 -16.42 25.80
CA ILE A 34 -74.46 -17.23 24.66
C ILE A 34 -74.31 -16.38 23.39
N ILE A 35 -75.26 -15.49 23.09
CA ILE A 35 -75.20 -14.60 21.92
C ILE A 35 -74.06 -13.59 22.06
N SER A 36 -73.87 -13.01 23.25
CA SER A 36 -72.77 -12.06 23.51
C SER A 36 -71.39 -12.73 23.47
N LEU A 37 -71.24 -13.94 24.01
CA LEU A 37 -70.01 -14.74 23.88
C LEU A 37 -69.71 -15.10 22.43
N SER A 38 -70.73 -15.44 21.64
CA SER A 38 -70.58 -15.76 20.21
C SER A 38 -70.14 -14.54 19.39
N PHE A 39 -70.69 -13.36 19.70
CA PHE A 39 -70.32 -12.10 19.02
C PHE A 39 -68.89 -11.66 19.37
N PHE A 40 -68.46 -11.85 20.63
CA PHE A 40 -67.10 -11.55 21.08
C PHE A 40 -66.04 -12.44 20.41
N PHE A 41 -66.32 -13.74 20.25
CA PHE A 41 -65.44 -14.65 19.52
C PHE A 41 -65.34 -14.30 18.02
N LEU A 42 -66.44 -13.89 17.39
CA LEU A 42 -66.44 -13.47 15.99
C LEU A 42 -65.67 -12.16 15.78
N GLN A 43 -65.73 -11.20 16.71
CA GLN A 43 -64.93 -9.97 16.64
C GLN A 43 -63.43 -10.27 16.79
N LYS A 44 -63.04 -11.10 17.77
CA LYS A 44 -61.63 -11.48 17.95
C LYS A 44 -61.06 -12.24 16.75
N ASN A 45 -61.84 -13.11 16.10
CA ASN A 45 -61.38 -13.82 14.91
C ASN A 45 -61.15 -12.90 13.71
N LYS A 46 -61.96 -11.84 13.54
CA LYS A 46 -61.72 -10.84 12.48
C LYS A 46 -60.45 -10.04 12.73
N ASP A 47 -60.22 -9.65 13.98
CA ASP A 47 -59.03 -8.88 14.40
C ASP A 47 -57.74 -9.68 14.17
N LEU A 48 -57.72 -10.94 14.66
CA LEU A 48 -56.60 -11.88 14.43
C LEU A 48 -56.36 -12.17 12.95
N THR A 49 -57.42 -12.34 12.15
CA THR A 49 -57.28 -12.58 10.69
C THR A 49 -56.65 -11.36 10.01
N SER A 50 -57.07 -10.15 10.40
CA SER A 50 -56.50 -8.91 9.86
C SER A 50 -55.04 -8.68 10.27
N GLU A 51 -54.68 -9.02 11.50
CA GLU A 51 -53.30 -8.94 12.00
C GLU A 51 -52.40 -9.97 11.31
N ILE A 52 -52.90 -11.20 11.09
CA ILE A 52 -52.18 -12.25 10.36
C ILE A 52 -51.98 -11.86 8.89
N GLU A 53 -53.01 -11.32 8.21
CA GLU A 53 -52.85 -10.82 6.84
C GLU A 53 -51.87 -9.65 6.76
N GLY A 54 -51.91 -8.73 7.74
CA GLY A 54 -50.98 -7.61 7.86
C GLY A 54 -49.53 -8.09 8.00
N LYS A 55 -49.26 -9.02 8.93
CA LYS A 55 -47.93 -9.59 9.13
C LYS A 55 -47.46 -10.45 7.95
N THR A 56 -48.37 -11.15 7.27
CA THR A 56 -48.03 -11.91 6.06
C THR A 56 -47.53 -10.98 4.96
N LYS A 57 -48.21 -9.86 4.73
CA LYS A 57 -47.77 -8.83 3.77
C LYS A 57 -46.45 -8.18 4.17
N GLU A 58 -46.23 -7.96 5.46
CA GLU A 58 -44.97 -7.41 5.97
C GLU A 58 -43.80 -8.38 5.77
N VAL A 59 -44.01 -9.67 6.03
CA VAL A 59 -43.03 -10.74 5.76
C VAL A 59 -42.73 -10.84 4.26
N GLU A 60 -43.76 -10.79 3.40
CA GLU A 60 -43.59 -10.84 1.95
C GLU A 60 -42.81 -9.63 1.42
N ASN A 61 -43.07 -8.43 1.96
CA ASN A 61 -42.33 -7.20 1.63
C ASN A 61 -40.88 -7.24 2.15
N LEU A 62 -40.65 -7.80 3.34
CA LEU A 62 -39.28 -7.98 3.84
C LEU A 62 -38.50 -9.02 3.02
N MET A 63 -39.16 -10.09 2.60
CA MET A 63 -38.56 -11.13 1.78
C MET A 63 -38.20 -10.61 0.38
N SER A 64 -39.06 -9.78 -0.22
CA SER A 64 -38.77 -9.14 -1.51
C SER A 64 -37.59 -8.16 -1.41
N LYS A 65 -37.57 -7.31 -0.38
CA LYS A 65 -36.43 -6.41 -0.11
C LYS A 65 -35.13 -7.16 0.14
N ASN A 66 -35.17 -8.27 0.87
CA ASN A 66 -33.99 -9.07 1.13
C ASN A 66 -33.42 -9.68 -0.17
N ASN A 67 -34.29 -10.18 -1.06
CA ASN A 67 -33.86 -10.69 -2.36
C ASN A 67 -33.29 -9.61 -3.28
N GLU A 68 -33.79 -8.37 -3.19
CA GLU A 68 -33.26 -7.22 -3.94
C GLU A 68 -31.87 -6.83 -3.45
N LEU A 69 -31.70 -6.68 -2.14
CA LEU A 69 -30.40 -6.44 -1.49
C LEU A 69 -29.37 -7.52 -1.81
N GLU A 70 -29.77 -8.79 -1.83
CA GLU A 70 -28.87 -9.90 -2.16
C GLU A 70 -28.40 -9.83 -3.63
N LYS A 71 -29.30 -9.47 -4.56
CA LYS A 71 -28.95 -9.25 -5.97
C LYS A 71 -28.01 -8.07 -6.16
N GLU A 72 -28.28 -6.94 -5.50
CA GLU A 72 -27.39 -5.78 -5.53
C GLU A 72 -26.00 -6.14 -4.97
N LEU A 73 -25.95 -6.85 -3.85
CA LEU A 73 -24.70 -7.26 -3.22
C LEU A 73 -23.87 -8.20 -4.11
N ILE A 74 -24.53 -9.12 -4.82
CA ILE A 74 -23.88 -10.00 -5.80
C ILE A 74 -23.37 -9.17 -6.98
N PHE A 75 -24.17 -8.24 -7.53
CA PHE A 75 -23.79 -7.38 -8.64
C PHE A 75 -22.55 -6.53 -8.31
N TYR A 76 -22.53 -5.87 -7.15
CA TYR A 76 -21.39 -5.07 -6.70
C TYR A 76 -20.13 -5.92 -6.43
N LYS A 77 -20.27 -7.12 -5.86
CA LYS A 77 -19.14 -8.03 -5.65
C LYS A 77 -18.53 -8.57 -6.94
N THR A 78 -19.35 -8.84 -7.95
CA THR A 78 -18.93 -9.58 -9.15
C THR A 78 -18.56 -8.70 -10.34
N GLY A 79 -19.16 -7.51 -10.48
CA GLY A 79 -19.06 -6.72 -11.70
C GLY A 79 -17.91 -5.72 -11.72
N ASP A 80 -17.90 -4.81 -10.76
CA ASP A 80 -17.03 -3.62 -10.80
C ASP A 80 -15.90 -3.71 -9.78
N LEU A 81 -16.18 -4.13 -8.54
CA LEU A 81 -15.15 -4.15 -7.49
C LEU A 81 -14.04 -5.17 -7.80
N ALA A 82 -14.41 -6.34 -8.34
CA ALA A 82 -13.44 -7.36 -8.75
C ALA A 82 -12.54 -6.87 -9.91
N LYS A 83 -13.11 -6.17 -10.89
CA LYS A 83 -12.36 -5.61 -12.01
C LYS A 83 -11.48 -4.43 -11.59
N GLU A 84 -11.98 -3.56 -10.73
CA GLU A 84 -11.20 -2.47 -10.15
C GLU A 84 -10.02 -3.02 -9.35
N LEU A 85 -10.24 -4.06 -8.55
CA LEU A 85 -9.17 -4.72 -7.80
C LEU A 85 -8.13 -5.36 -8.73
N GLU A 86 -8.55 -6.02 -9.80
CA GLU A 86 -7.66 -6.60 -10.81
C GLU A 86 -6.83 -5.50 -11.51
N ILE A 87 -7.46 -4.41 -11.93
CA ILE A 87 -6.78 -3.26 -12.54
C ILE A 87 -5.78 -2.64 -11.56
N VAL A 88 -6.15 -2.48 -10.29
CA VAL A 88 -5.25 -1.97 -9.26
C VAL A 88 -4.07 -2.91 -9.06
N ASN A 89 -4.30 -4.23 -9.03
CA ASN A 89 -3.24 -5.21 -8.86
C ASN A 89 -2.26 -5.22 -10.06
N LEU A 90 -2.78 -5.15 -11.28
CA LEU A 90 -1.97 -5.01 -12.50
C LEU A 90 -1.15 -3.70 -12.49
N LYS A 91 -1.76 -2.59 -12.07
CA LYS A 91 -1.05 -1.31 -11.89
C LYS A 91 0.03 -1.41 -10.82
N LEU A 92 -0.26 -2.08 -9.71
CA LEU A 92 0.68 -2.29 -8.61
C LEU A 92 1.88 -3.11 -9.07
N GLN A 93 1.63 -4.25 -9.75
CA GLN A 93 2.68 -5.10 -10.29
C GLN A 93 3.55 -4.33 -11.30
N LYS A 94 2.93 -3.61 -12.24
CA LYS A 94 3.67 -2.78 -13.20
C LYS A 94 4.47 -1.67 -12.50
N SER A 95 3.92 -1.08 -11.44
CA SER A 95 4.63 -0.08 -10.65
C SER A 95 5.82 -0.68 -9.91
N ASP A 96 5.70 -1.91 -9.40
CA ASP A 96 6.80 -2.62 -8.74
C ASP A 96 7.91 -2.97 -9.74
N GLU A 97 7.55 -3.50 -10.91
CA GLU A 97 8.50 -3.77 -12.01
C GLU A 97 9.26 -2.50 -12.43
N ASN A 98 8.55 -1.37 -12.59
CA ASN A 98 9.16 -0.08 -12.89
C ASN A 98 10.09 0.40 -11.75
N LEU A 99 9.68 0.23 -10.49
CA LEU A 99 10.47 0.63 -9.34
C LEU A 99 11.76 -0.20 -9.24
N GLN A 100 11.69 -1.49 -9.51
CA GLN A 100 12.87 -2.36 -9.58
C GLN A 100 13.80 -1.94 -10.73
N ALA A 101 13.27 -1.64 -11.92
CA ALA A 101 14.06 -1.16 -13.05
C ALA A 101 14.76 0.18 -12.76
N ILE A 102 14.04 1.12 -12.12
CA ILE A 102 14.59 2.41 -11.70
C ILE A 102 15.69 2.19 -10.66
N LYS A 103 15.47 1.33 -9.67
CA LYS A 103 16.47 1.03 -8.64
C LYS A 103 17.76 0.45 -9.23
N ASN A 104 17.64 -0.46 -10.19
CA ASN A 104 18.81 -1.03 -10.88
C ASN A 104 19.55 0.03 -11.69
N THR A 105 18.81 0.90 -12.38
CA THR A 105 19.39 2.01 -13.15
C THR A 105 20.11 2.98 -12.22
N LEU A 106 19.48 3.36 -11.10
CA LEU A 106 20.06 4.25 -10.11
C LEU A 106 21.35 3.68 -9.53
N SER A 107 21.35 2.41 -9.13
CA SER A 107 22.54 1.75 -8.60
C SER A 107 23.68 1.69 -9.62
N LYS A 108 23.37 1.48 -10.91
CA LYS A 108 24.35 1.53 -11.99
C LYS A 108 24.94 2.94 -12.14
N THR A 109 24.08 3.95 -12.19
CA THR A 109 24.49 5.35 -12.31
C THR A 109 25.30 5.82 -11.10
N GLU A 110 24.97 5.39 -9.88
CA GLU A 110 25.76 5.68 -8.69
C GLU A 110 27.18 5.08 -8.79
N SER A 111 27.29 3.84 -9.27
CA SER A 111 28.61 3.21 -9.49
C SER A 111 29.40 3.90 -10.60
N GLU A 112 28.76 4.31 -11.69
CA GLU A 112 29.40 5.08 -12.77
C GLU A 112 29.89 6.43 -12.25
N LEU A 113 29.10 7.10 -11.41
CA LEU A 113 29.46 8.37 -10.80
C LEU A 113 30.63 8.26 -9.83
N ASP A 114 30.67 7.21 -8.99
CA ASP A 114 31.79 6.95 -8.06
C ASP A 114 33.10 6.69 -8.81
N ASN A 115 33.02 5.92 -9.90
CA ASN A 115 34.16 5.69 -10.79
C ASN A 115 34.63 7.02 -11.42
N LEU A 116 33.72 7.82 -11.98
CA LEU A 116 34.06 9.11 -12.59
C LEU A 116 34.67 10.06 -11.56
N GLN A 117 34.12 10.12 -10.35
CA GLN A 117 34.66 10.94 -9.26
C GLN A 117 36.07 10.50 -8.87
N THR A 118 36.33 9.19 -8.85
CA THR A 118 37.66 8.63 -8.59
C THR A 118 38.65 9.00 -9.69
N GLU A 119 38.28 8.84 -10.97
CA GLU A 119 39.16 9.17 -12.10
C GLU A 119 39.44 10.68 -12.21
N VAL A 120 38.40 11.52 -12.11
CA VAL A 120 38.56 12.98 -12.07
C VAL A 120 39.40 13.41 -10.86
N GLY A 121 39.28 12.72 -9.72
CA GLY A 121 40.09 12.95 -8.53
C GLY A 121 41.60 12.74 -8.75
N LYS A 122 42.01 11.96 -9.76
CA LYS A 122 43.43 11.75 -10.11
C LYS A 122 44.01 12.86 -10.97
N VAL A 123 43.17 13.62 -11.71
CA VAL A 123 43.60 14.66 -12.66
C VAL A 123 44.53 15.71 -12.04
N PRO A 124 44.30 16.22 -10.81
CA PRO A 124 45.23 17.16 -10.18
C PRO A 124 46.64 16.58 -9.99
N GLY A 125 46.75 15.30 -9.62
CA GLY A 125 48.03 14.62 -9.47
C GLY A 125 48.76 14.47 -10.80
N VAL A 126 48.04 14.05 -11.85
CA VAL A 126 48.59 13.98 -13.22
C VAL A 126 49.05 15.36 -13.70
N THR A 127 48.24 16.38 -13.50
CA THR A 127 48.56 17.77 -13.89
C THR A 127 49.79 18.30 -13.15
N ASN A 128 49.92 18.01 -11.85
CA ASN A 128 51.10 18.39 -11.07
C ASN A 128 52.39 17.77 -11.65
N ILE A 129 52.35 16.46 -11.95
CA ILE A 129 53.49 15.74 -12.54
C ILE A 129 53.85 16.33 -13.91
N LEU A 130 52.87 16.52 -14.80
CA LEU A 130 53.08 17.15 -16.10
C LEU A 130 53.67 18.56 -15.99
N SER A 131 53.18 19.36 -15.03
CA SER A 131 53.70 20.69 -14.77
C SER A 131 55.17 20.64 -14.35
N LEU A 132 55.55 19.72 -13.45
CA LEU A 132 56.94 19.57 -13.02
C LEU A 132 57.85 19.13 -14.17
N MET A 133 57.40 18.17 -14.99
CA MET A 133 58.14 17.73 -16.18
C MET A 133 58.33 18.88 -17.17
N SER A 134 57.27 19.64 -17.44
CA SER A 134 57.31 20.76 -18.39
C SER A 134 58.15 21.93 -17.86
N GLU A 135 58.05 22.26 -16.57
CA GLU A 135 58.89 23.26 -15.92
C GLU A 135 60.37 22.86 -16.02
N THR A 136 60.68 21.60 -15.71
CA THR A 136 62.05 21.07 -15.77
C THR A 136 62.61 21.08 -17.20
N ALA A 137 61.78 20.75 -18.18
CA ALA A 137 62.14 20.80 -19.61
C ALA A 137 62.36 22.23 -20.13
N SER A 138 61.70 23.23 -19.54
CA SER A 138 61.82 24.63 -19.96
C SER A 138 63.11 25.33 -19.47
N LYS A 139 63.81 24.74 -18.50
CA LYS A 139 65.07 25.28 -17.97
C LYS A 139 66.18 25.20 -19.03
N GLN A 140 67.01 26.22 -19.13
CA GLN A 140 68.16 26.22 -20.04
C GLN A 140 69.31 25.34 -19.51
N PRO A 141 70.15 24.76 -20.38
CA PRO A 141 71.32 24.03 -19.93
C PRO A 141 72.26 24.96 -19.13
N PRO A 142 72.91 24.49 -18.06
CA PRO A 142 72.92 23.11 -17.56
C PRO A 142 71.84 22.82 -16.47
N GLN A 143 70.82 23.67 -16.33
CA GLN A 143 69.90 23.64 -15.17
C GLN A 143 68.65 22.76 -15.36
N CYS A 144 68.40 22.29 -16.58
CA CYS A 144 67.38 21.30 -16.87
C CYS A 144 67.71 19.94 -16.25
N TYR A 145 66.68 19.23 -15.83
CA TYR A 145 66.78 17.88 -15.24
C TYR A 145 67.87 17.81 -14.17
N SER A 146 67.89 18.81 -13.28
CA SER A 146 68.75 18.75 -12.10
C SER A 146 68.40 17.52 -11.25
N GLU A 147 69.35 17.02 -10.46
CA GLU A 147 69.10 15.86 -9.60
C GLU A 147 67.91 16.09 -8.65
N SER A 148 67.75 17.32 -8.16
CA SER A 148 66.59 17.75 -7.38
C SER A 148 65.27 17.61 -8.16
N ASP A 149 65.23 18.07 -9.42
CA ASP A 149 64.01 17.99 -10.23
C ASP A 149 63.66 16.54 -10.57
N LYS A 150 64.67 15.72 -10.89
CA LYS A 150 64.51 14.28 -11.15
C LYS A 150 63.88 13.58 -9.95
N GLN A 151 64.45 13.79 -8.76
CA GLN A 151 63.94 13.19 -7.52
C GLN A 151 62.53 13.64 -7.17
N LYS A 152 62.21 14.93 -7.42
CA LYS A 152 60.86 15.45 -7.19
C LYS A 152 59.85 14.78 -8.11
N ILE A 153 60.14 14.69 -9.40
CA ILE A 153 59.26 14.03 -10.39
C ILE A 153 59.14 12.52 -10.08
N ASP A 154 60.24 11.85 -9.74
CA ASP A 154 60.24 10.44 -9.33
C ASP A 154 59.36 10.19 -8.11
N SER A 155 59.44 11.07 -7.11
CA SER A 155 58.62 10.97 -5.90
C SER A 155 57.13 11.13 -6.21
N GLU A 156 56.77 12.11 -7.03
CA GLU A 156 55.37 12.34 -7.43
C GLU A 156 54.83 11.17 -8.27
N LEU A 157 55.58 10.69 -9.27
CA LEU A 157 55.23 9.51 -10.06
C LEU A 157 55.08 8.25 -9.20
N LYS A 158 55.96 8.06 -8.22
CA LYS A 158 55.90 6.94 -7.28
C LYS A 158 54.67 7.03 -6.37
N SER A 159 54.36 8.23 -5.88
CA SER A 159 53.16 8.48 -5.06
C SER A 159 51.88 8.28 -5.87
N PHE A 160 51.90 8.62 -7.17
CA PHE A 160 50.80 8.39 -8.08
C PHE A 160 50.57 6.90 -8.39
N GLY A 161 51.63 6.09 -8.36
CA GLY A 161 51.56 4.64 -8.41
C GLY A 161 51.51 4.03 -9.82
N ASP A 162 51.54 4.85 -10.88
CA ASP A 162 51.54 4.38 -12.27
C ASP A 162 52.94 3.89 -12.70
N LYS A 163 53.09 2.57 -12.78
CA LYS A 163 54.36 1.92 -13.16
C LYS A 163 54.76 2.18 -14.61
N THR A 164 53.79 2.25 -15.51
CA THR A 164 54.07 2.51 -16.93
C THR A 164 54.62 3.92 -17.08
N TRP A 165 54.01 4.89 -16.41
CA TRP A 165 54.48 6.28 -16.47
C TRP A 165 55.86 6.44 -15.82
N GLN A 166 56.08 5.78 -14.68
CA GLN A 166 57.40 5.71 -14.02
C GLN A 166 58.48 5.15 -14.94
N ASP A 167 58.18 4.09 -15.69
CA ASP A 167 59.15 3.45 -16.58
C ASP A 167 59.45 4.30 -17.82
N LEU A 168 58.44 4.96 -18.41
CA LEU A 168 58.64 5.93 -19.50
C LEU A 168 59.55 7.08 -19.06
N TRP A 169 59.27 7.65 -17.87
CA TRP A 169 60.09 8.70 -17.29
C TRP A 169 61.53 8.25 -17.04
N ARG A 170 61.73 7.05 -16.48
CA ARG A 170 63.08 6.50 -16.24
C ARG A 170 63.86 6.33 -17.53
N VAL A 171 63.23 5.75 -18.56
CA VAL A 171 63.85 5.58 -19.88
C VAL A 171 64.26 6.94 -20.47
N PHE A 172 63.43 7.97 -20.33
CA PHE A 172 63.78 9.32 -20.77
C PHE A 172 64.97 9.90 -19.98
N ILE A 173 64.96 9.80 -18.65
CA ILE A 173 66.00 10.36 -17.78
C ILE A 173 67.34 9.65 -17.95
N ASP A 174 67.36 8.33 -18.13
CA ASP A 174 68.57 7.54 -18.37
C ASP A 174 69.26 7.94 -19.69
N ASN A 175 68.52 8.54 -20.62
CA ASN A 175 69.01 9.03 -21.91
C ASN A 175 69.21 10.56 -21.94
N THR A 176 69.07 11.26 -20.81
CA THR A 176 69.12 12.73 -20.72
C THR A 176 70.23 13.23 -19.81
N THR A 177 71.03 14.16 -20.30
CA THR A 177 72.05 14.85 -19.52
C THR A 177 71.67 16.31 -19.27
N SER A 178 72.00 16.83 -18.08
CA SER A 178 71.75 18.23 -17.74
C SER A 178 72.56 19.21 -18.61
N SER A 179 73.69 18.78 -19.16
CA SER A 179 74.55 19.60 -20.04
C SER A 179 73.90 20.01 -21.36
N ASN A 180 72.86 19.31 -21.83
CA ASN A 180 72.22 19.61 -23.11
C ASN A 180 70.69 19.54 -23.11
N CYS A 181 70.06 19.29 -21.95
CA CYS A 181 68.60 19.31 -21.77
C CYS A 181 67.77 18.38 -22.64
N SER A 182 68.38 17.30 -23.16
CA SER A 182 67.78 16.12 -23.81
C SER A 182 68.48 15.83 -25.14
N TYR A 183 68.96 14.59 -25.29
CA TYR A 183 69.33 14.04 -26.60
C TYR A 183 68.15 13.39 -27.33
N THR A 184 67.02 13.21 -26.64
CA THR A 184 65.90 12.35 -27.07
C THR A 184 64.54 13.02 -26.78
N PRO A 185 64.19 14.10 -27.50
CA PRO A 185 62.92 14.81 -27.32
C PRO A 185 61.69 13.89 -27.51
N ASP A 186 61.80 12.87 -28.36
CA ASP A 186 60.73 11.90 -28.60
C ASP A 186 60.36 11.09 -27.35
N LEU A 187 61.34 10.77 -26.49
CA LEU A 187 61.10 10.05 -25.24
C LEU A 187 60.40 10.94 -24.20
N LEU A 188 60.74 12.23 -24.17
CA LEU A 188 60.03 13.20 -23.35
C LEU A 188 58.58 13.35 -23.83
N TYR A 189 58.39 13.53 -25.14
CA TYR A 189 57.06 13.64 -25.72
C TYR A 189 56.21 12.41 -25.39
N LYS A 190 56.74 11.20 -25.55
CA LYS A 190 56.05 9.96 -25.19
C LYS A 190 55.64 9.90 -23.71
N THR A 191 56.49 10.40 -22.82
CA THR A 191 56.21 10.43 -21.38
C THR A 191 55.13 11.47 -21.03
N LEU A 192 55.17 12.64 -21.66
CA LEU A 192 54.16 13.67 -21.48
C LEU A 192 52.81 13.25 -22.08
N ASP A 193 52.82 12.71 -23.30
CA ASP A 193 51.64 12.21 -24.00
C ASP A 193 50.90 11.14 -23.20
N TYR A 194 51.65 10.23 -22.55
CA TYR A 194 51.06 9.26 -21.63
C TYR A 194 50.27 9.94 -20.49
N GLY A 195 50.85 10.97 -19.87
CA GLY A 195 50.17 11.74 -18.82
C GLY A 195 48.97 12.55 -19.34
N TYR A 196 49.06 13.13 -20.54
CA TYR A 196 47.92 13.81 -21.16
C TYR A 196 46.77 12.86 -21.47
N ASN A 197 47.06 11.66 -22.00
CA ASN A 197 46.05 10.65 -22.26
C ASN A 197 45.34 10.20 -20.97
N LYS A 198 46.04 10.15 -19.83
CA LYS A 198 45.43 9.89 -18.52
C LYS A 198 44.42 10.97 -18.11
N ILE A 199 44.63 12.23 -18.50
CA ILE A 199 43.64 13.30 -18.27
C ILE A 199 42.43 13.11 -19.17
N VAL A 200 42.65 12.80 -20.45
CA VAL A 200 41.56 12.56 -21.42
C VAL A 200 40.70 11.38 -20.97
N GLU A 201 41.32 10.24 -20.64
CA GLU A 201 40.66 9.04 -20.11
C GLU A 201 39.83 9.32 -18.85
N ALA A 202 40.24 10.28 -18.01
CA ALA A 202 39.51 10.65 -16.80
C ALA A 202 38.29 11.56 -17.07
N THR A 203 38.17 12.10 -18.28
CA THR A 203 37.12 13.05 -18.68
C THR A 203 36.12 12.49 -19.70
N GLU A 204 36.40 11.30 -20.25
CA GLU A 204 35.53 10.54 -21.16
C GLU A 204 34.68 9.51 -20.40
#